data_AF-A0A1A6BKE2-F1
#
_entry.id   AF-A0A1A6BKE2-F1
#
_cell.length_a   1.000
_cell.length_b   1.000
_cell.length_c   1.000
_cell.angle_alpha   90.00
_cell.angle_beta   90.00
_cell.angle_gamma   90.00
#
_symmetry.space_group_name_H-M   'P 1'
#
loop_
_entity.id
_entity.type
_entity.pdbx_description
1 polymer ?
#
loop_
_entity_poly.entity_id
_entity_poly.type
_entity_poly.pdbx_seq_one_letter_code
_entity_poly.pdbx_strand_id
1 'polypeptide(L)'
;MPFPIRGIDSDNGSEFINFHLLSWCDKHQITFTRSRVRNKNYGCHVEQKNWSSVRTLVGYHRYDTPAEVALLNKIWALHSQLSNYFYPPTKTRSQSPRRHKNHQEHDTATTLHRRAHAHPNLPTTAKPCVPG
;
A
#
# COMPACT_ATOMS: atom_id res chain seq x y z
N MET A 1 8.36 1.61 -3.47
CA MET A 1 7.75 0.44 -2.81
C MET A 1 8.85 -0.36 -2.12
N PRO A 2 8.82 -0.53 -0.79
CA PRO A 2 9.91 -1.20 -0.05
C PRO A 2 9.89 -2.73 -0.12
N PHE A 3 8.80 -3.33 -0.61
CA PHE A 3 8.65 -4.78 -0.75
C PHE A 3 8.16 -5.15 -2.16
N PRO A 4 8.46 -6.37 -2.65
CA PRO A 4 7.90 -6.88 -3.89
C PRO A 4 6.37 -6.92 -3.84
N ILE A 5 5.73 -6.43 -4.90
CA ILE A 5 4.28 -6.51 -5.09
C ILE A 5 3.96 -7.96 -5.46
N ARG A 6 3.04 -8.59 -4.74
CA ARG A 6 2.60 -9.97 -5.02
C ARG A 6 1.23 -10.04 -5.66
N GLY A 7 0.42 -8.99 -5.51
CA GLY A 7 -0.88 -8.90 -6.13
C GLY A 7 -1.36 -7.46 -6.24
N ILE A 8 -2.29 -7.26 -7.16
CA ILE A 8 -2.99 -6.01 -7.40
C ILE A 8 -4.48 -6.33 -7.45
N ASP A 9 -5.26 -5.64 -6.64
CA ASP A 9 -6.72 -5.77 -6.58
C ASP A 9 -7.34 -4.47 -7.10
N SER A 10 -7.87 -4.48 -8.33
CA SER A 10 -8.49 -3.30 -8.94
C SER A 10 -9.97 -3.20 -8.62
N ASP A 11 -10.54 -2.02 -8.84
CA ASP A 11 -11.98 -1.88 -9.01
C ASP A 11 -12.40 -2.33 -10.43
N ASN A 12 -13.63 -2.01 -10.82
CA ASN A 12 -14.18 -2.36 -12.13
C ASN A 12 -13.95 -1.28 -13.21
N GLY A 13 -13.05 -0.33 -12.98
CA GLY A 13 -12.67 0.70 -13.95
C GLY A 13 -12.00 0.11 -15.19
N SER A 14 -12.37 0.60 -16.38
CA SER A 14 -11.77 0.16 -17.64
C SER A 14 -10.31 0.58 -17.78
N GLU A 15 -9.87 1.60 -17.05
CA GLU A 15 -8.49 2.03 -16.95
C GLU A 15 -7.58 0.96 -16.34
N PHE A 16 -8.13 0.06 -15.50
CA PHE A 16 -7.39 -1.05 -14.89
C PHE A 16 -7.72 -2.39 -15.53
N ILE A 17 -8.96 -2.59 -16.00
CA ILE A 17 -9.36 -3.81 -16.70
C ILE A 17 -8.99 -3.69 -18.18
N ASN A 18 -7.69 -3.79 -18.47
CA ASN A 18 -7.17 -3.78 -19.83
C ASN A 18 -6.08 -4.85 -20.05
N PHE A 19 -5.85 -5.19 -21.32
CA PHE A 19 -4.91 -6.25 -21.69
C PHE A 19 -3.45 -5.90 -21.36
N HIS A 20 -3.07 -4.63 -21.39
CA HIS A 20 -1.70 -4.20 -21.09
C HIS A 20 -1.35 -4.42 -19.62
N LEU A 21 -2.24 -4.03 -18.70
CA LEU A 21 -2.02 -4.22 -17.27
C LEU A 21 -1.99 -5.70 -16.92
N LEU A 22 -2.92 -6.49 -17.47
CA LEU A 22 -2.94 -7.95 -17.24
C LEU A 22 -1.64 -8.61 -17.74
N SER A 23 -1.23 -8.30 -18.97
CA SER A 23 0.01 -8.84 -19.55
C SER A 23 1.25 -8.45 -18.74
N TRP A 24 1.26 -7.23 -18.20
CA TRP A 24 2.34 -6.78 -17.33
C TRP A 24 2.35 -7.55 -16.01
N CYS A 25 1.18 -7.75 -15.37
CA CYS A 25 1.05 -8.55 -14.16
C CYS A 25 1.51 -10.00 -14.37
N ASP A 26 1.09 -10.64 -15.46
CA ASP A 26 1.49 -12.02 -15.81
C ASP A 26 3.00 -12.13 -15.99
N LYS A 27 3.61 -11.19 -16.73
CA LYS A 27 5.07 -11.15 -16.93
C LYS A 27 5.84 -11.01 -15.60
N HIS A 28 5.30 -10.27 -14.64
CA HIS A 28 5.94 -10.04 -13.34
C HIS A 28 5.49 -11.01 -12.25
N GLN A 29 4.66 -12.01 -12.59
CA GLN A 29 4.10 -12.98 -11.64
C GLN A 29 3.36 -12.31 -10.47
N ILE A 30 2.56 -11.30 -10.81
CA ILE A 30 1.72 -10.55 -9.88
C ILE A 30 0.28 -11.02 -10.05
N THR A 31 -0.34 -11.49 -8.97
CA THR A 31 -1.73 -11.92 -8.99
C THR A 31 -2.64 -10.71 -9.21
N PHE A 32 -3.35 -10.66 -10.33
CA PHE A 32 -4.31 -9.60 -10.61
C PHE A 32 -5.73 -10.06 -10.30
N THR A 33 -6.45 -9.33 -9.44
CA THR A 33 -7.87 -9.56 -9.17
C THR A 33 -8.68 -8.27 -9.32
N ARG A 34 -10.01 -8.40 -9.43
CA ARG A 34 -10.93 -7.26 -9.50
C ARG A 34 -12.07 -7.39 -8.50
N SER A 35 -12.61 -6.25 -8.11
CA SER A 35 -13.77 -6.16 -7.23
C SER A 35 -15.01 -6.85 -7.82
N ARG A 36 -15.85 -7.45 -6.97
CA ARG A 36 -17.08 -8.12 -7.43
C ARG A 36 -18.06 -7.11 -8.03
N VAL A 37 -18.78 -7.53 -9.07
CA VAL A 37 -19.81 -6.72 -9.73
C VAL A 37 -20.91 -6.34 -8.72
N ARG A 38 -21.36 -5.08 -8.76
CA ARG A 38 -22.49 -4.52 -7.98
C ARG A 38 -22.34 -4.42 -6.45
N ASN A 39 -21.14 -4.55 -5.88
CA ASN A 39 -20.95 -4.29 -4.46
C ASN A 39 -20.13 -3.02 -4.23
N LYS A 40 -20.84 -1.93 -3.88
CA LYS A 40 -20.30 -0.58 -3.70
C LYS A 40 -19.34 -0.45 -2.50
N ASN A 41 -19.36 -1.38 -1.56
CA ASN A 41 -18.61 -1.23 -0.30
C ASN A 41 -17.16 -1.76 -0.36
N TYR A 42 -16.75 -2.45 -1.42
CA TYR A 42 -15.38 -3.01 -1.50
C TYR A 42 -14.29 -1.93 -1.59
N GLY A 43 -14.62 -0.75 -2.11
CA GLY A 43 -13.66 0.36 -2.27
C GLY A 43 -13.53 1.30 -1.07
N CYS A 44 -14.35 1.19 -0.02
CA CYS A 44 -14.43 2.22 1.04
C CYS A 44 -13.06 2.50 1.71
N HIS A 45 -12.30 1.45 2.02
CA HIS A 45 -10.97 1.59 2.60
C HIS A 45 -9.94 2.19 1.64
N VAL A 46 -10.06 1.89 0.35
CA VAL A 46 -9.23 2.48 -0.71
C VAL A 46 -9.54 3.96 -0.83
N GLU A 47 -10.82 4.35 -0.85
CA GLU A 47 -11.24 5.75 -0.89
C GLU A 47 -10.80 6.54 0.34
N GLN A 48 -10.89 5.96 1.54
CA GLN A 48 -10.38 6.57 2.76
C GLN A 48 -8.87 6.82 2.67
N LYS A 49 -8.12 5.86 2.09
CA LYS A 49 -6.67 6.00 1.90
C LYS A 49 -6.32 6.98 0.80
N ASN A 50 -7.11 7.04 -0.28
CA ASN A 50 -6.97 8.04 -1.33
C ASN A 50 -7.15 9.45 -0.75
N TRP A 51 -8.12 9.64 0.15
CA TRP A 51 -8.28 10.92 0.83
C TRP A 51 -7.04 11.28 1.66
N SER A 52 -6.60 10.40 2.56
CA SER A 52 -5.52 10.71 3.50
C SER A 52 -4.12 10.73 2.88
N SER A 53 -3.88 9.96 1.82
CA SER A 53 -2.55 9.78 1.21
C SER A 53 -2.38 10.58 -0.07
N VAL A 54 -3.42 10.67 -0.91
CA VAL A 54 -3.35 11.38 -2.19
C VAL A 54 -3.83 12.81 -2.02
N ARG A 55 -5.09 13.00 -1.61
CA ARG A 55 -5.73 14.33 -1.60
C ARG A 55 -5.11 15.26 -0.56
N THR A 56 -4.72 14.75 0.59
CA THR A 56 -4.00 15.54 1.60
C THR A 56 -2.60 15.94 1.15
N LEU A 57 -1.91 15.10 0.37
CA LEU A 57 -0.50 15.32 0.03
C LEU A 57 -0.33 16.22 -1.20
N VAL A 58 -1.15 16.00 -2.24
CA VAL A 58 -0.99 16.66 -3.55
C VAL A 58 -2.20 17.47 -3.98
N GLY A 59 -3.24 17.55 -3.14
CA GLY A 59 -4.43 18.37 -3.40
C GLY A 59 -5.23 17.91 -4.63
N TYR A 60 -5.95 18.86 -5.22
CA TYR A 60 -6.83 18.65 -6.39
C TYR A 60 -6.32 19.36 -7.66
N HIS A 61 -5.01 19.62 -7.72
CA HIS A 61 -4.40 20.33 -8.85
C HIS A 61 -4.36 19.44 -10.11
N ARG A 62 -4.41 20.08 -11.28
CA ARG A 62 -4.08 19.42 -12.56
C ARG A 62 -2.58 19.51 -12.78
N TYR A 63 -1.98 18.39 -13.16
CA TYR A 63 -0.54 18.25 -13.38
C TYR A 63 -0.33 17.98 -14.87
N ASP A 64 -0.36 19.04 -15.67
CA ASP A 64 -0.45 18.96 -17.14
C ASP A 64 0.92 19.08 -17.82
N THR A 65 1.97 19.43 -17.07
CA THR A 65 3.33 19.57 -17.60
C THR A 65 4.23 18.38 -17.25
N PRO A 66 5.23 18.05 -18.10
CA PRO A 66 6.21 17.01 -17.78
C PRO A 66 6.98 17.27 -16.47
N ALA A 67 7.25 18.53 -16.16
CA ALA A 67 7.95 18.92 -14.94
C ALA A 67 7.12 18.63 -13.67
N GLU A 68 5.82 18.91 -13.73
CA GLU A 68 4.86 18.57 -12.68
C GLU A 68 4.75 17.06 -12.45
N VAL A 69 4.64 16.27 -13.53
CA VAL A 69 4.62 14.80 -13.44
C VAL A 69 5.93 14.26 -12.85
N ALA A 70 7.07 14.83 -13.23
CA ALA A 70 8.37 14.45 -12.67
C ALA A 70 8.46 14.76 -11.16
N LEU A 71 7.93 15.89 -10.71
CA LEU A 71 7.84 16.23 -9.29
C LEU A 71 6.92 15.26 -8.55
N LEU A 72 5.74 14.97 -9.12
CA LEU A 72 4.76 14.06 -8.56
C LEU A 72 5.34 12.65 -8.36
N ASN A 73 6.11 12.15 -9.33
CA ASN A 73 6.81 10.87 -9.22
C ASN A 73 7.82 10.84 -8.07
N LYS A 74 8.54 11.95 -7.81
CA LYS A 74 9.45 12.07 -6.66
C LYS A 74 8.69 12.02 -5.34
N ILE A 75 7.58 12.75 -5.26
CA ILE A 75 6.69 12.75 -4.08
C ILE A 75 6.20 11.32 -3.81
N TRP A 76 5.74 10.59 -4.83
CA TRP A 76 5.25 9.23 -4.65
C TRP A 76 6.34 8.24 -4.21
N ALA A 77 7.56 8.37 -4.72
CA ALA A 77 8.67 7.53 -4.27
C ALA A 77 8.94 7.69 -2.77
N LEU A 78 9.03 8.94 -2.29
CA LEU A 78 9.27 9.28 -0.89
C LEU A 78 8.08 8.89 0.00
N HIS A 79 6.86 9.23 -0.41
CA HIS A 79 5.65 8.89 0.33
C HIS A 79 5.45 7.38 0.43
N SER A 80 5.79 6.62 -0.62
CA SER A 80 5.76 5.15 -0.60
C SER A 80 6.70 4.58 0.44
N GLN A 81 7.90 5.15 0.62
CA GLN A 81 8.82 4.73 1.70
C GLN A 81 8.25 5.10 3.07
N LEU A 82 7.77 6.33 3.23
CA LEU A 82 7.24 6.80 4.51
C LEU A 82 6.04 5.96 4.99
N SER A 83 5.01 5.86 4.15
CA SER A 83 3.76 5.18 4.47
C SER A 83 3.89 3.66 4.61
N ASN A 84 4.72 3.02 3.77
CA ASN A 84 4.82 1.56 3.75
C ASN A 84 6.01 1.01 4.52
N TYR A 85 7.01 1.81 4.90
CA TYR A 85 8.21 1.32 5.59
C TYR A 85 8.38 1.90 6.99
N PHE A 86 8.21 3.22 7.12
CA PHE A 86 8.56 3.96 8.34
C PHE A 86 7.37 4.24 9.26
N TYR A 87 6.15 4.34 8.74
CA TYR A 87 4.97 4.46 9.60
C TYR A 87 4.66 3.13 10.29
N PRO A 88 4.29 3.14 11.60
CA PRO A 88 4.01 1.93 12.35
C PRO A 88 2.55 1.48 12.17
N PRO A 89 2.25 0.45 11.33
CA PRO A 89 0.91 -0.09 11.27
C PRO A 89 0.58 -0.91 12.52
N THR A 90 -0.66 -0.77 13.01
CA THR A 90 -1.26 -1.74 13.92
C THR A 90 -1.87 -2.87 13.08
N LYS A 91 -1.63 -4.12 13.49
CA LYS A 91 -2.21 -5.31 12.84
C LYS A 91 -3.19 -5.94 13.81
N THR A 92 -4.39 -6.28 13.34
CA THR A 92 -5.33 -7.08 14.14
C THR A 92 -4.77 -8.50 14.30
N ARG A 93 -4.60 -8.94 15.56
CA ARG A 93 -4.08 -10.26 15.93
C ARG A 93 -5.19 -11.29 16.07
N SER A 94 -6.27 -10.90 16.73
CA SER A 94 -7.41 -11.78 17.00
C SER A 94 -8.71 -10.99 16.88
N GLN A 95 -9.80 -11.71 16.60
CA GLN A 95 -11.14 -11.16 16.63
C GLN A 95 -12.04 -12.13 17.40
N SER A 96 -12.72 -11.63 18.43
CA SER A 96 -13.64 -12.42 19.25
C SER A 96 -15.04 -11.77 19.30
N PRO A 97 -16.12 -12.57 19.23
CA PRO A 97 -17.46 -12.05 19.38
C PRO A 97 -17.72 -11.65 20.84
N ARG A 98 -18.21 -10.43 21.06
CA ARG A 98 -18.86 -10.01 22.32
C ARG A 98 -20.33 -9.72 22.05
N ARG A 99 -21.18 -9.77 23.08
CA ARG A 99 -22.66 -9.71 23.02
C ARG A 99 -23.25 -8.82 21.91
N HIS A 100 -22.70 -7.63 21.67
CA HIS A 100 -23.22 -6.66 20.69
C HIS A 100 -22.24 -6.23 19.59
N LYS A 101 -20.96 -6.64 19.67
CA LYS A 101 -19.94 -6.26 18.68
C LYS A 101 -18.76 -7.21 18.72
N ASN A 102 -18.07 -7.32 17.59
CA ASN A 102 -16.78 -7.99 17.55
C ASN A 102 -15.73 -7.10 18.23
N HIS A 103 -14.93 -7.72 19.09
CA HIS A 103 -13.75 -7.11 19.67
C HIS A 103 -12.53 -7.52 18.85
N GLN A 104 -11.71 -6.54 18.45
CA GLN A 104 -10.45 -6.77 17.76
C GLN A 104 -9.30 -6.47 18.71
N GLU A 105 -8.42 -7.44 18.90
CA GLU A 105 -7.17 -7.21 19.63
C GLU A 105 -6.08 -6.87 18.63
N HIS A 106 -5.38 -5.77 18.88
CA HIS A 106 -4.34 -5.27 17.99
C HIS A 106 -2.95 -5.55 18.57
N ASP A 107 -1.99 -5.71 17.66
CA ASP A 107 -0.57 -5.73 17.98
C ASP A 107 -0.07 -4.33 18.41
N THR A 108 1.04 -4.30 19.12
CA THR A 108 1.86 -3.12 19.35
C THR A 108 2.26 -2.50 18.00
N ALA A 109 1.99 -1.21 17.85
CA ALA A 109 2.34 -0.44 16.66
C ALA A 109 3.85 -0.53 16.41
N THR A 110 4.24 -1.12 15.28
CA THR A 110 5.66 -1.38 14.96
C THR A 110 5.88 -1.15 13.48
N THR A 111 6.89 -0.36 13.13
CA THR A 111 7.24 -0.02 11.74
C THR A 111 7.61 -1.27 10.95
N LEU A 112 7.34 -1.25 9.64
CA LEU A 112 7.67 -2.40 8.79
C LEU A 112 9.19 -2.58 8.68
N HIS A 113 9.98 -1.50 8.78
CA HIS A 113 11.43 -1.57 8.99
C HIS A 113 11.79 -2.47 10.19
N ARG A 114 11.25 -2.20 11.39
CA ARG A 114 11.55 -3.01 12.58
C ARG A 114 11.09 -4.45 12.44
N ARG A 115 9.91 -4.67 11.83
CA ARG A 115 9.39 -6.02 11.57
C ARG A 115 10.26 -6.80 10.59
N ALA A 116 10.75 -6.15 9.54
CA ALA A 116 11.66 -6.76 8.59
C ALA A 116 12.97 -7.15 9.28
N HIS A 117 13.60 -6.24 10.04
CA HIS A 117 14.82 -6.56 10.78
C HIS A 117 14.67 -7.69 11.81
N ALA A 118 13.47 -7.87 12.38
CA ALA A 118 13.18 -8.95 13.32
C ALA A 118 12.72 -10.26 12.65
N HIS A 119 12.52 -10.28 11.33
CA HIS A 119 11.96 -11.44 10.63
C HIS A 119 13.03 -12.54 10.47
N PRO A 120 12.77 -13.79 10.89
CA PRO A 120 13.78 -14.86 10.96
C PRO A 120 14.36 -15.26 9.59
N ASN A 121 13.61 -15.01 8.51
CA ASN A 121 14.02 -15.38 7.15
C ASN A 121 14.73 -14.24 6.38
N LEU A 122 15.06 -13.12 7.01
CA LEU A 122 15.83 -12.06 6.37
C LEU A 122 17.32 -12.21 6.71
N PRO A 123 18.22 -12.22 5.71
CA PRO A 123 19.65 -12.28 5.98
C PRO A 123 20.07 -11.04 6.79
N THR A 124 20.79 -11.26 7.90
CA THR A 124 21.25 -10.22 8.85
C THR A 124 22.19 -9.16 8.23
N THR A 125 22.48 -9.23 6.94
CA THR A 125 23.41 -8.32 6.25
C THR A 125 22.66 -7.18 5.56
N ALA A 126 22.50 -6.08 6.30
CA ALA A 126 22.61 -4.71 5.77
C ALA A 126 22.56 -3.72 6.94
N LYS A 127 23.63 -3.63 7.71
CA LYS A 127 23.99 -2.38 8.38
C LYS A 127 24.68 -1.51 7.32
N PRO A 128 24.07 -0.43 6.79
CA PRO A 128 24.90 0.72 6.50
C PRO A 128 25.33 1.25 7.86
N CYS A 129 26.53 0.86 8.28
CA CYS A 129 27.29 1.62 9.25
C CYS A 129 27.38 3.02 8.64
N VAL A 130 26.71 4.01 9.24
CA VAL A 130 27.00 5.42 8.95
C VAL A 130 28.08 5.81 9.95
N PRO A 131 29.34 6.03 9.53
CA PRO A 131 30.32 6.71 10.35
C PRO A 131 30.13 8.24 10.19
N GLY A 132 30.09 8.96 11.30
CA GLY A 132 30.05 10.42 11.36
C GLY A 132 29.19 10.92 12.51
#